data_AF-A0A4Q9LDP3-F1
#
_entry.id   AF-A0A4Q9LDP3-F1
#
_cell.length_a   1.000
_cell.length_b   1.000
_cell.length_c   1.000
_cell.angle_alpha   90.00
_cell.angle_beta   90.00
_cell.angle_gamma   90.00
#
_symmetry.space_group_name_H-M   'P 1'
#
loop_
_entity.id
_entity.type
_entity.pdbx_description
1 polymer ?
#
loop_
_entity_poly.entity_id
_entity_poly.type
_entity_poly.pdbx_seq_one_letter_code
_entity_poly.pdbx_strand_id
1 'polypeptide(L)'
;MPISSNNINIDTPTSSRNDNSLYILTKKFLNLLQKSPEGTVDLKQASQILGVSKRRIYDITNVLEGLDLLCKYGVNTARWKGGEICNYLQSNFEQESTENENLKIHSDISFDKENTNRLSYYQRKKLENSEDKKNEELLLLQNEEFFLDKKLESLISAFEEMSKCQRNLSNAFVTYKDIDSIPVLKNKLIFAVKTPKDTTFDIPYLENNNHILNLTTHEGGINVYYVSDENN
;
A
#
# COMPACT_ATOMS: atom_id res chain seq x y z
N MET A 1 56.37 -30.11 -26.23
CA MET A 1 56.14 -28.67 -25.99
C MET A 1 56.25 -27.94 -27.33
N PRO A 2 55.42 -26.93 -27.64
CA PRO A 2 54.03 -26.69 -27.25
C PRO A 2 53.08 -26.74 -28.47
N ILE A 3 51.78 -26.91 -28.18
CA ILE A 3 50.66 -26.82 -29.12
C ILE A 3 50.22 -25.35 -29.11
N SER A 4 50.23 -24.69 -30.27
CA SER A 4 49.72 -23.32 -30.40
C SER A 4 48.20 -23.28 -30.26
N SER A 5 47.77 -22.37 -29.42
CA SER A 5 46.41 -22.11 -28.97
C SER A 5 45.46 -21.76 -30.12
N ASN A 6 44.42 -22.59 -30.31
CA ASN A 6 43.18 -22.14 -30.95
C ASN A 6 42.41 -21.30 -29.93
N ASN A 7 42.21 -20.02 -30.26
CA ASN A 7 41.30 -19.12 -29.56
C ASN A 7 39.86 -19.63 -29.77
N ILE A 8 39.37 -20.43 -28.83
CA ILE A 8 37.94 -20.74 -28.72
C ILE A 8 37.32 -19.48 -28.12
N ASN A 9 36.66 -18.70 -28.98
CA ASN A 9 35.78 -17.64 -28.54
C ASN A 9 34.62 -18.30 -27.79
N ILE A 10 34.72 -18.34 -26.47
CA ILE A 10 33.63 -18.77 -25.60
C ILE A 10 32.62 -17.63 -25.65
N ASP A 11 31.64 -17.75 -26.54
CA ASP A 11 30.39 -17.00 -26.45
C ASP A 11 29.79 -17.32 -25.08
N THR A 12 30.06 -16.45 -24.11
CA THR A 12 29.35 -16.43 -22.84
C THR A 12 27.88 -16.13 -23.14
N PRO A 13 26.92 -16.96 -22.72
CA PRO A 13 25.51 -16.65 -22.88
C PRO A 13 25.11 -15.62 -21.80
N THR A 14 25.47 -14.37 -22.00
CA THR A 14 25.20 -13.25 -21.07
C THR A 14 23.88 -12.55 -21.40
N SER A 15 23.03 -12.47 -20.38
CA SER A 15 21.97 -11.45 -20.17
C SER A 15 21.01 -11.14 -21.32
N SER A 16 20.04 -12.02 -21.60
CA SER A 16 18.90 -11.63 -22.46
C SER A 16 17.52 -12.06 -21.95
N ARG A 17 17.45 -12.97 -20.96
CA ARG A 17 16.17 -13.52 -20.49
C ARG A 17 15.57 -12.81 -19.28
N ASN A 18 16.39 -12.19 -18.43
CA ASN A 18 15.94 -11.55 -17.19
C ASN A 18 15.46 -10.10 -17.38
N ASP A 19 15.96 -9.41 -18.40
CA ASP A 19 15.69 -7.97 -18.62
C ASP A 19 14.28 -7.68 -19.12
N ASN A 20 13.61 -8.70 -19.69
CA ASN A 20 12.23 -8.65 -20.16
C ASN A 20 11.23 -9.31 -19.19
N SER A 21 11.67 -9.68 -17.99
CA SER A 21 10.76 -10.21 -16.97
C SER A 21 9.71 -9.16 -16.60
N LEU A 22 8.50 -9.62 -16.26
CA LEU A 22 7.41 -8.73 -15.86
C LEU A 22 7.84 -7.82 -14.69
N TYR A 23 8.56 -8.35 -13.72
CA TYR A 23 9.10 -7.61 -12.59
C TYR A 23 9.99 -6.42 -13.01
N ILE A 24 10.98 -6.66 -13.87
CA ILE A 24 11.89 -5.60 -14.33
C ILE A 24 11.13 -4.55 -15.15
N LEU A 25 10.20 -4.98 -15.99
CA LEU A 25 9.35 -4.06 -16.75
C LEU A 25 8.43 -3.23 -15.84
N THR A 26 7.86 -3.84 -14.78
CA THR A 26 7.06 -3.14 -13.78
C THR A 26 7.90 -2.11 -13.03
N LYS A 27 9.11 -2.46 -12.58
CA LYS A 27 10.04 -1.49 -11.95
C LYS A 27 10.34 -0.31 -12.87
N LYS A 28 10.65 -0.56 -14.15
CA LYS A 28 10.92 0.51 -15.12
C LYS A 28 9.67 1.35 -15.39
N PHE A 29 8.48 0.73 -15.48
CA PHE A 29 7.20 1.41 -15.64
C PHE A 29 6.86 2.32 -14.46
N LEU A 30 7.08 1.86 -13.22
CA LEU A 30 6.89 2.66 -12.00
C LEU A 30 7.84 3.86 -11.95
N ASN A 31 9.09 3.70 -12.41
CA ASN A 31 10.01 4.83 -12.56
C ASN A 31 9.53 5.88 -13.58
N LEU A 32 8.81 5.47 -14.64
CA LEU A 32 8.20 6.42 -15.58
C LEU A 32 7.04 7.19 -14.92
N LEU A 33 6.23 6.52 -14.11
CA LEU A 33 5.16 7.16 -13.33
C LEU A 33 5.73 8.15 -12.31
N GLN A 34 6.83 7.82 -11.63
CA GLN A 34 7.47 8.71 -10.66
C GLN A 34 8.03 9.99 -11.28
N LYS A 35 8.57 9.91 -12.51
CA LYS A 35 9.09 11.07 -13.24
C LYS A 35 7.99 11.98 -13.77
N SER A 36 6.76 11.50 -13.86
CA SER A 36 5.61 12.27 -14.33
C SER A 36 5.05 13.11 -13.18
N PRO A 37 4.97 14.45 -13.32
CA PRO A 37 4.54 15.34 -12.23
C PRO A 37 3.08 15.12 -11.81
N GLU A 38 2.27 14.47 -12.64
CA GLU A 38 0.86 14.19 -12.36
C GLU A 38 0.59 12.72 -12.01
N GLY A 39 1.65 11.89 -11.94
CA GLY A 39 1.51 10.45 -11.73
C GLY A 39 0.75 9.74 -12.86
N THR A 40 0.74 10.31 -14.06
CA THR A 40 0.08 9.77 -15.26
C THR A 40 1.11 9.24 -16.25
N VAL A 41 0.74 8.20 -17.00
CA VAL A 41 1.56 7.62 -18.05
C VAL A 41 0.72 7.26 -19.28
N ASP A 42 1.20 7.66 -20.45
CA ASP A 42 0.65 7.23 -21.74
C ASP A 42 1.16 5.82 -22.06
N LEU A 43 0.25 4.87 -22.28
CA LEU A 43 0.55 3.45 -22.52
C LEU A 43 1.27 3.21 -23.85
N LYS A 44 1.06 4.07 -24.86
CA LYS A 44 1.77 4.01 -26.15
C LYS A 44 3.20 4.53 -25.98
N GLN A 45 3.40 5.62 -25.23
CA GLN A 45 4.74 6.12 -24.93
C GLN A 45 5.51 5.14 -24.02
N ALA A 46 4.86 4.57 -23.00
CA ALA A 46 5.47 3.57 -22.13
C ALA A 46 5.96 2.34 -22.91
N SER A 47 5.17 1.86 -23.88
CA SER A 47 5.57 0.77 -24.79
C SER A 47 6.84 1.11 -25.58
N GLN A 48 6.98 2.34 -26.06
CA GLN A 48 8.16 2.80 -26.79
C GLN A 48 9.38 2.94 -25.88
N ILE A 49 9.22 3.57 -24.72
CA ILE A 49 10.32 3.82 -23.77
C ILE A 49 10.85 2.52 -23.16
N LEU A 50 9.96 1.57 -22.85
CA LEU A 50 10.34 0.27 -22.31
C LEU A 50 10.79 -0.72 -23.40
N GLY A 51 10.65 -0.36 -24.69
CA GLY A 51 11.05 -1.22 -25.82
C GLY A 51 10.23 -2.51 -25.92
N VAL A 52 9.00 -2.52 -25.40
CA VAL A 52 8.14 -3.71 -25.37
C VAL A 52 6.83 -3.50 -26.11
N SER A 53 6.20 -4.60 -26.54
CA SER A 53 4.89 -4.53 -27.21
C SER A 53 3.80 -3.99 -26.28
N LYS A 54 2.74 -3.39 -26.84
CA LYS A 54 1.57 -2.93 -26.07
C LYS A 54 0.95 -4.03 -25.21
N ARG A 55 1.03 -5.28 -25.67
CA ARG A 55 0.56 -6.44 -24.91
C ARG A 55 1.28 -6.53 -23.56
N ARG A 56 2.59 -6.28 -23.52
CA ARG A 56 3.39 -6.35 -22.29
C ARG A 56 3.08 -5.24 -21.29
N ILE A 57 2.66 -4.07 -21.78
CA ILE A 57 2.16 -3.01 -20.92
C ILE A 57 0.85 -3.44 -20.25
N TYR A 58 -0.03 -4.15 -20.96
CA TYR A 58 -1.30 -4.61 -20.40
C TYR A 58 -1.16 -5.61 -19.25
N ASP A 59 -0.17 -6.52 -19.24
CA ASP A 59 -0.03 -7.37 -18.03
C ASP A 59 0.47 -6.56 -16.84
N ILE A 60 1.26 -5.50 -17.05
CA ILE A 60 1.67 -4.61 -15.97
C ILE A 60 0.45 -3.85 -15.45
N THR A 61 -0.34 -3.25 -16.34
CA THR A 61 -1.52 -2.47 -15.94
C THR A 61 -2.58 -3.37 -15.30
N ASN A 62 -2.86 -4.56 -15.85
CA ASN A 62 -3.86 -5.46 -15.27
C ASN A 62 -3.50 -5.91 -13.86
N VAL A 63 -2.21 -6.16 -13.59
CA VAL A 63 -1.75 -6.52 -12.24
C VAL A 63 -1.88 -5.33 -11.30
N LEU A 64 -1.44 -4.13 -11.71
CA LEU A 64 -1.52 -2.94 -10.86
C LEU A 64 -2.95 -2.42 -10.67
N GLU A 65 -3.83 -2.63 -11.64
CA GLU A 65 -5.27 -2.36 -11.55
C GLU A 65 -5.94 -3.38 -10.63
N GLY A 66 -5.59 -4.67 -10.73
CA GLY A 66 -6.09 -5.72 -9.84
C GLY A 66 -5.67 -5.55 -8.38
N LEU A 67 -4.54 -4.87 -8.13
CA LEU A 67 -4.09 -4.46 -6.80
C LEU A 67 -4.61 -3.08 -6.37
N ASP A 68 -5.46 -2.46 -7.16
CA ASP A 68 -6.02 -1.13 -6.90
C ASP A 68 -4.97 -0.01 -6.75
N LEU A 69 -3.81 -0.14 -7.38
CA LEU A 69 -2.72 0.86 -7.37
C LEU A 69 -2.69 1.77 -8.60
N LEU A 70 -3.37 1.36 -9.67
CA LEU A 70 -3.44 2.06 -10.95
C LEU A 70 -4.89 2.17 -11.42
N CYS A 71 -5.26 3.26 -12.10
CA CYS A 71 -6.57 3.40 -12.72
C CYS A 71 -6.49 3.93 -14.17
N LYS A 72 -7.51 3.64 -14.96
CA LYS A 72 -7.68 4.20 -16.30
C LYS A 72 -8.11 5.66 -16.19
N TYR A 73 -7.26 6.56 -16.66
CA TYR A 73 -7.52 8.01 -16.59
C TYR A 73 -7.99 8.60 -17.93
N GLY A 74 -7.73 7.91 -19.04
CA GLY A 74 -8.18 8.33 -20.36
C GLY A 74 -7.93 7.27 -21.44
N VAL A 75 -8.09 7.66 -22.70
CA VAL A 75 -7.70 6.79 -23.83
C VAL A 75 -6.18 6.65 -23.81
N ASN A 76 -5.69 5.40 -23.79
CA ASN A 76 -4.26 5.09 -23.70
C ASN A 76 -3.53 5.74 -22.50
N THR A 77 -4.21 6.15 -21.44
CA THR A 77 -3.59 6.84 -20.30
C THR A 77 -3.98 6.17 -18.99
N ALA A 78 -2.98 5.86 -18.17
CA ALA A 78 -3.15 5.33 -16.83
C ALA A 78 -2.63 6.33 -15.79
N ARG A 79 -3.22 6.33 -14.59
CA ARG A 79 -2.83 7.17 -13.46
C ARG A 79 -2.55 6.32 -12.24
N TRP A 80 -1.49 6.67 -11.52
CA TRP A 80 -1.16 6.09 -10.22
C TRP A 80 -2.09 6.58 -9.12
N LYS A 81 -2.57 5.65 -8.29
CA LYS A 81 -3.39 5.94 -7.11
C LYS A 81 -2.83 5.35 -5.81
N GLY A 82 -1.81 4.51 -5.89
CA GLY A 82 -1.19 3.84 -4.75
C GLY A 82 -0.28 4.72 -3.87
N GLY A 83 -0.54 6.02 -3.70
CA GLY A 83 0.29 6.89 -2.85
C GLY A 83 1.72 7.14 -3.39
N GLU A 84 2.74 7.17 -2.53
CA GLU A 84 4.12 7.42 -2.97
C GLU A 84 4.76 6.19 -3.64
N ILE A 85 5.11 6.33 -4.92
CA ILE A 85 5.72 5.25 -5.72
C ILE A 85 7.06 4.78 -5.13
N CYS A 86 7.81 5.66 -4.45
CA CYS A 86 9.10 5.34 -3.83
C CYS A 86 9.02 4.17 -2.84
N ASN A 87 7.91 4.05 -2.11
CA ASN A 87 7.70 2.98 -1.13
C ASN A 87 7.65 1.58 -1.78
N TYR A 88 7.33 1.51 -3.08
CA TYR A 88 7.26 0.27 -3.86
C TYR A 88 8.56 -0.03 -4.62
N LEU A 89 9.48 0.93 -4.70
CA LEU A 89 10.77 0.77 -5.38
C LEU A 89 11.91 0.44 -4.38
N GLN A 90 11.78 0.84 -3.12
CA GLN A 90 12.80 0.66 -2.07
C GLN A 90 12.94 -0.79 -1.57
N SER A 91 12.00 -1.68 -1.87
CA SER A 91 12.04 -3.09 -1.45
C SER A 91 12.89 -3.95 -2.39
N ASN A 92 14.19 -3.98 -2.08
CA ASN A 92 15.20 -5.01 -2.33
C ASN A 92 16.00 -5.04 -3.68
N PHE A 93 17.32 -5.05 -3.45
CA PHE A 93 18.50 -5.47 -4.24
C PHE A 93 19.16 -4.53 -5.27
N GLU A 94 20.27 -3.91 -4.84
CA GLU A 94 21.67 -3.94 -5.36
C GLU A 94 22.51 -3.02 -4.43
N GLN A 95 23.67 -3.31 -3.82
CA GLN A 95 24.67 -4.40 -3.82
C GLN A 95 25.52 -4.33 -2.52
N GLU A 96 26.22 -5.43 -2.22
CA GLU A 96 27.42 -5.45 -1.36
C GLU A 96 28.42 -4.33 -1.69
N SER A 97 29.21 -3.96 -0.68
CA SER A 97 30.45 -3.16 -0.71
C SER A 97 30.33 -1.63 -0.80
N THR A 98 30.01 -0.98 0.32
CA THR A 98 30.98 -0.07 0.98
C THR A 98 30.51 0.31 2.38
N GLU A 99 31.48 0.48 3.25
CA GLU A 99 31.39 0.64 4.70
C GLU A 99 30.68 1.93 5.17
N ASN A 100 29.91 1.78 6.24
CA ASN A 100 29.75 2.66 7.40
C ASN A 100 29.54 4.18 7.18
N GLU A 101 28.37 4.69 7.57
CA GLU A 101 28.17 5.48 8.80
C GLU A 101 26.90 6.35 8.72
N ASN A 102 26.00 6.17 9.71
CA ASN A 102 25.12 7.19 10.31
C ASN A 102 23.94 7.76 9.47
N LEU A 103 22.70 7.93 9.95
CA LEU A 103 22.12 7.82 11.29
C LEU A 103 20.57 7.82 11.21
N LYS A 104 19.94 6.94 12.01
CA LYS A 104 18.69 7.08 12.78
C LYS A 104 17.55 7.99 12.27
N ILE A 105 16.38 7.38 12.08
CA ILE A 105 15.15 7.89 12.69
C ILE A 105 14.48 6.74 13.46
N HIS A 106 14.35 6.96 14.76
CA HIS A 106 13.72 6.12 15.78
C HIS A 106 12.29 5.71 15.41
N SER A 107 11.95 4.45 15.64
CA SER A 107 10.62 4.11 16.18
C SER A 107 10.79 2.92 17.13
N ASP A 108 10.81 3.23 18.41
CA ASP A 108 10.82 2.28 19.51
C ASP A 108 9.55 1.41 19.47
N ILE A 109 9.69 0.19 18.97
CA ILE A 109 8.91 -0.96 19.44
C ILE A 109 9.96 -2.07 19.59
N SER A 110 10.25 -2.44 20.83
CA SER A 110 11.23 -3.45 21.23
C SER A 110 11.07 -4.73 20.41
N PHE A 111 12.02 -4.97 19.50
CA PHE A 111 12.12 -6.19 18.72
C PHE A 111 12.89 -7.22 19.55
N ASP A 112 12.19 -8.23 20.06
CA ASP A 112 12.82 -9.32 20.78
C ASP A 112 13.79 -10.11 19.88
N LYS A 113 14.97 -10.39 20.43
CA LYS A 113 16.15 -11.01 19.80
C LYS A 113 15.94 -12.44 19.25
N GLU A 114 14.72 -12.94 19.25
CA GLU A 114 14.41 -14.33 18.89
C GLU A 114 14.17 -14.53 17.38
N ASN A 115 13.89 -13.46 16.64
CA ASN A 115 13.50 -13.54 15.23
C ASN A 115 14.69 -13.77 14.26
N THR A 116 15.91 -13.41 14.65
CA THR A 116 17.11 -13.55 13.80
C THR A 116 17.50 -15.01 13.54
N ASN A 117 17.06 -15.95 14.40
CA ASN A 117 17.40 -17.37 14.29
C ASN A 117 16.52 -18.15 13.28
N ARG A 118 15.40 -17.60 12.80
CA ARG A 118 14.51 -18.33 11.87
C ARG A 118 14.93 -18.18 10.41
N LEU A 119 15.44 -17.02 9.99
CA LEU A 119 15.86 -16.78 8.61
C LEU A 119 17.04 -17.67 8.19
N SER A 120 17.95 -17.96 9.13
CA SER A 120 19.08 -18.89 8.93
C SER A 120 18.66 -20.36 8.86
N TYR A 121 17.55 -20.74 9.50
CA TYR A 121 16.97 -22.09 9.41
C TYR A 121 16.38 -22.37 8.03
N TYR A 122 15.61 -21.42 7.48
CA TYR A 122 14.96 -21.57 6.16
C TYR A 122 15.94 -21.47 4.98
N GLN A 123 17.01 -20.70 5.10
CA GLN A 123 18.05 -20.62 4.07
C GLN A 123 18.83 -21.93 3.88
N ARG A 124 18.89 -22.78 4.92
CA ARG A 124 19.73 -23.99 4.95
C ARG A 124 19.08 -25.24 4.35
N LYS A 125 17.76 -25.25 4.13
CA LYS A 125 17.01 -26.45 3.72
C LYS A 125 16.56 -26.42 2.24
N LYS A 126 17.30 -25.72 1.38
CA LYS A 126 16.98 -25.49 -0.05
C LYS A 126 17.20 -26.73 -0.96
N LEU A 127 17.03 -27.94 -0.45
CA LEU A 127 17.21 -29.19 -1.20
C LEU A 127 16.02 -30.14 -0.96
N GLU A 128 15.24 -30.32 -2.03
CA GLU A 128 14.36 -31.46 -2.40
C GLU A 128 12.81 -31.39 -2.21
N ASN A 129 12.14 -31.87 -3.28
CA ASN A 129 10.74 -32.24 -3.52
C ASN A 129 9.57 -31.21 -3.55
N SER A 130 8.65 -31.41 -4.52
CA SER A 130 7.59 -30.47 -4.93
C SER A 130 6.37 -30.41 -3.99
N GLU A 131 6.12 -31.46 -3.20
CA GLU A 131 5.05 -31.48 -2.19
C GLU A 131 5.52 -30.83 -0.88
N ASP A 132 6.78 -31.07 -0.50
CA ASP A 132 7.43 -30.41 0.62
C ASP A 132 7.45 -28.89 0.43
N LYS A 133 7.69 -28.40 -0.79
CA LYS A 133 7.65 -26.97 -1.11
C LYS A 133 6.28 -26.31 -0.85
N LYS A 134 5.18 -26.99 -1.17
CA LYS A 134 3.82 -26.45 -0.93
C LYS A 134 3.47 -26.46 0.55
N ASN A 135 3.85 -27.53 1.25
CA ASN A 135 3.66 -27.63 2.70
C ASN A 135 4.51 -26.60 3.46
N GLU A 136 5.71 -26.29 2.96
CA GLU A 136 6.57 -25.23 3.48
C GLU A 136 5.99 -23.83 3.24
N GLU A 137 5.46 -23.57 2.04
CA GLU A 137 4.77 -22.30 1.74
C GLU A 137 3.52 -22.11 2.60
N LEU A 138 2.73 -23.18 2.77
CA LEU A 138 1.55 -23.17 3.64
C LEU A 138 1.92 -22.89 5.11
N LEU A 139 3.01 -23.48 5.59
CA LEU A 139 3.51 -23.22 6.93
C LEU A 139 4.01 -21.77 7.09
N LEU A 140 4.66 -21.20 6.08
CA LEU A 140 5.09 -19.80 6.11
C LEU A 140 3.89 -18.85 6.18
N LEU A 141 2.88 -19.08 5.34
CA LEU A 141 1.65 -18.29 5.33
C LEU A 141 0.88 -18.38 6.65
N GLN A 142 0.79 -19.57 7.24
CA GLN A 142 0.16 -19.75 8.57
C GLN A 142 0.90 -19.00 9.68
N ASN A 143 2.25 -18.97 9.63
CA ASN A 143 3.03 -18.19 10.59
C ASN A 143 2.84 -16.67 10.39
N GLU A 144 2.75 -16.23 9.14
CA GLU A 144 2.49 -14.83 8.81
C GLU A 144 1.09 -14.40 9.26
N GLU A 145 0.06 -15.21 8.98
CA GLU A 145 -1.31 -15.01 9.45
C GLU A 145 -1.35 -14.88 10.98
N PHE A 146 -0.78 -15.86 11.69
CA PHE A 146 -0.70 -15.82 13.16
C PHE A 146 -0.02 -14.55 13.68
N PHE A 147 1.02 -14.07 13.00
CA PHE A 147 1.73 -12.86 13.40
C PHE A 147 0.92 -11.59 13.12
N LEU A 148 0.19 -11.55 12.00
CA LEU A 148 -0.72 -10.47 11.67
C LEU A 148 -1.86 -10.40 12.69
N ASP A 149 -2.42 -11.54 13.09
CA ASP A 149 -3.46 -11.61 14.13
C ASP A 149 -2.92 -11.08 15.47
N LYS A 150 -1.71 -11.47 15.86
CA LYS A 150 -1.08 -10.95 17.09
C LYS A 150 -0.84 -9.45 17.03
N LYS A 151 -0.43 -8.93 15.87
CA LYS A 151 -0.31 -7.48 15.66
C LYS A 151 -1.65 -6.77 15.75
N LEU A 152 -2.68 -7.34 15.14
CA LEU A 152 -4.04 -6.80 15.18
C LEU A 152 -4.57 -6.76 16.62
N GLU A 153 -4.41 -7.84 17.38
CA GLU A 153 -4.76 -7.90 18.80
C GLU A 153 -4.03 -6.81 19.62
N SER A 154 -2.73 -6.61 19.36
CA SER A 154 -1.94 -5.59 20.03
C SER A 154 -2.41 -4.18 19.68
N LEU A 155 -2.71 -3.90 18.42
CA LEU A 155 -3.20 -2.59 17.96
C LEU A 155 -4.59 -2.27 18.49
N ILE A 156 -5.50 -3.24 18.49
CA ILE A 156 -6.85 -3.07 19.07
C ILE A 156 -6.72 -2.78 20.56
N SER A 157 -5.88 -3.54 21.28
CA SER A 157 -5.66 -3.33 22.71
C SER A 157 -5.12 -1.92 22.99
N ALA A 158 -4.12 -1.47 22.24
CA ALA A 158 -3.56 -0.12 22.36
C ALA A 158 -4.61 0.97 22.05
N PHE A 159 -5.46 0.77 21.05
CA PHE A 159 -6.54 1.69 20.70
C PHE A 159 -7.62 1.75 21.80
N GLU A 160 -8.00 0.61 22.36
CA GLU A 160 -8.95 0.55 23.48
C GLU A 160 -8.41 1.27 24.71
N GLU A 161 -7.13 1.06 25.05
CA GLU A 161 -6.49 1.78 26.15
C GLU A 161 -6.48 3.30 25.90
N MET A 162 -6.13 3.71 24.68
CA MET A 162 -6.09 5.11 24.29
C MET A 162 -7.48 5.77 24.34
N SER A 163 -8.53 5.07 23.89
CA SER A 163 -9.91 5.57 23.86
C SER A 163 -10.59 5.60 25.23
N LYS A 164 -10.20 4.73 26.16
CA LYS A 164 -10.71 4.72 27.55
C LYS A 164 -9.95 5.69 28.46
N CYS A 165 -8.79 6.20 28.05
CA CYS A 165 -7.99 7.13 28.83
C CYS A 165 -8.69 8.49 28.99
N GLN A 166 -8.99 8.89 30.23
CA GLN A 166 -9.69 10.15 30.53
C GLN A 166 -9.00 11.39 29.94
N ARG A 167 -7.66 11.43 29.93
CA ARG A 167 -6.88 12.55 29.36
C ARG A 167 -7.06 12.67 27.85
N ASN A 168 -7.22 11.55 27.17
CA ASN A 168 -7.46 11.55 25.73
C ASN A 168 -8.91 11.93 25.44
N LEU A 169 -9.86 11.40 26.21
CA LEU A 169 -11.28 11.77 26.11
C LEU A 169 -11.50 13.28 26.29
N SER A 170 -10.79 13.93 27.22
CA SER A 170 -10.87 15.40 27.37
C SER A 170 -10.35 16.19 26.16
N ASN A 171 -9.50 15.60 25.34
CA ASN A 171 -8.91 16.22 24.15
C ASN A 171 -9.47 15.64 22.84
N ALA A 172 -10.45 14.73 22.90
CA ALA A 172 -11.02 14.05 21.74
C ALA A 172 -12.16 14.88 21.11
N PHE A 173 -11.82 16.08 20.65
CA PHE A 173 -12.74 16.95 19.93
C PHE A 173 -12.05 17.60 18.73
N VAL A 174 -12.88 18.10 17.80
CA VAL A 174 -12.42 18.89 16.65
C VAL A 174 -13.02 20.28 16.75
N THR A 175 -12.28 21.28 16.27
CA THR A 175 -12.74 22.67 16.23
C THR A 175 -13.38 22.99 14.89
N TYR A 176 -14.15 24.09 14.84
CA TYR A 176 -14.68 24.61 13.58
C TYR A 176 -13.58 24.85 12.54
N LYS A 177 -12.42 25.39 12.97
CA LYS A 177 -11.27 25.64 12.09
C LYS A 177 -10.72 24.36 11.47
N ASP A 178 -10.71 23.26 12.22
CA ASP A 178 -10.27 21.96 11.70
C ASP A 178 -11.21 21.47 10.60
N ILE A 179 -12.53 21.64 10.79
CA ILE A 179 -13.54 21.27 9.79
C ILE A 179 -13.46 22.16 8.55
N ASP A 180 -13.34 23.49 8.72
CA ASP A 180 -13.23 24.45 7.61
C ASP A 180 -11.91 24.30 6.82
N SER A 181 -10.86 23.79 7.45
CA SER A 181 -9.60 23.51 6.78
C SER A 181 -9.71 22.41 5.71
N ILE A 182 -10.74 21.56 5.77
CA ILE A 182 -10.94 20.43 4.86
C ILE A 182 -11.46 20.94 3.49
N PRO A 183 -10.67 20.85 2.40
CA PRO A 183 -11.01 21.47 1.12
C PRO A 183 -12.33 20.96 0.51
N VAL A 184 -12.65 19.69 0.72
CA VAL A 184 -13.86 19.03 0.19
C VAL A 184 -15.14 19.53 0.86
N LEU A 185 -15.04 20.12 2.06
CA LEU A 185 -16.18 20.60 2.84
C LEU A 185 -16.46 22.10 2.67
N LYS A 186 -15.56 22.84 2.00
CA LYS A 186 -15.74 24.29 1.78
C LYS A 186 -17.01 24.60 1.00
N ASN A 187 -17.69 25.67 1.42
CA ASN A 187 -18.95 26.16 0.84
C ASN A 187 -20.07 25.11 0.79
N LYS A 188 -20.06 24.14 1.73
CA LYS A 188 -21.13 23.15 1.89
C LYS A 188 -21.87 23.36 3.19
N LEU A 189 -23.12 22.92 3.22
CA LEU A 189 -23.91 22.82 4.44
C LEU A 189 -23.43 21.59 5.21
N ILE A 190 -22.90 21.79 6.43
CA ILE A 190 -22.29 20.72 7.23
C ILE A 190 -23.13 20.51 8.49
N PHE A 191 -23.47 19.25 8.74
CA PHE A 191 -24.09 18.80 9.98
C PHE A 191 -23.16 17.79 10.66
N ALA A 192 -22.84 18.06 11.93
CA ALA A 192 -22.16 17.09 12.78
C ALA A 192 -23.21 16.27 13.52
N VAL A 193 -23.20 14.95 13.31
CA VAL A 193 -24.15 14.03 13.93
C VAL A 193 -23.43 13.20 14.98
N LYS A 194 -23.90 13.24 16.22
CA LYS A 194 -23.42 12.42 17.33
C LYS A 194 -24.47 11.37 17.65
N THR A 195 -24.13 10.11 17.40
CA THR A 195 -25.04 8.98 17.55
C THR A 195 -24.51 7.95 18.57
N PRO A 196 -25.40 7.21 19.24
CA PRO A 196 -25.05 5.98 19.96
C PRO A 196 -24.42 4.92 19.05
N LYS A 197 -23.74 3.94 19.65
CA LYS A 197 -22.98 2.88 18.94
C LYS A 197 -23.86 1.91 18.14
N ASP A 198 -25.13 1.77 18.52
CA ASP A 198 -26.14 0.90 17.92
C ASP A 198 -26.98 1.61 16.83
N THR A 199 -26.61 2.84 16.45
CA THR A 199 -27.37 3.60 15.45
C THR A 199 -27.18 3.01 14.06
N THR A 200 -28.29 2.70 13.40
CA THR A 200 -28.31 2.29 12.00
C THR A 200 -28.49 3.50 11.09
N PHE A 201 -27.81 3.43 9.94
CA PHE A 201 -27.82 4.46 8.91
C PHE A 201 -28.37 3.86 7.63
N ASP A 202 -29.51 4.36 7.18
CA ASP A 202 -30.09 3.92 5.91
C ASP A 202 -29.41 4.63 4.73
N ILE A 203 -29.35 3.95 3.59
CA ILE A 203 -28.83 4.54 2.36
C ILE A 203 -29.72 5.73 1.98
N PRO A 204 -29.16 6.94 1.77
CA PRO A 204 -29.94 8.11 1.40
C PRO A 204 -30.71 7.87 0.09
N TYR A 205 -31.98 8.25 0.07
CA TYR A 205 -32.84 8.12 -1.11
C TYR A 205 -33.62 9.39 -1.41
N LEU A 206 -34.19 9.45 -2.61
CA LEU A 206 -35.00 10.58 -3.10
C LEU A 206 -36.48 10.26 -2.94
N GLU A 207 -37.23 11.12 -2.27
CA GLU A 207 -38.68 11.03 -2.16
C GLU A 207 -39.29 12.43 -2.32
N ASN A 208 -40.22 12.60 -3.26
CA ASN A 208 -40.88 13.88 -3.54
C ASN A 208 -39.91 15.06 -3.77
N ASN A 209 -38.83 14.82 -4.53
CA ASN A 209 -37.71 15.76 -4.76
C ASN A 209 -36.89 16.16 -3.52
N ASN A 210 -37.09 15.50 -2.37
CA ASN A 210 -36.28 15.69 -1.19
C ASN A 210 -35.31 14.52 -1.02
N HIS A 211 -34.07 14.84 -0.67
CA HIS A 211 -33.11 13.83 -0.23
C HIS A 211 -33.40 13.49 1.23
N ILE A 212 -33.74 12.22 1.48
CA ILE A 212 -34.05 11.71 2.81
C ILE A 212 -32.90 10.84 3.29
N LEU A 213 -32.48 11.09 4.53
CA LEU A 213 -31.55 10.27 5.28
C LEU A 213 -32.21 9.89 6.61
N ASN A 214 -32.36 8.60 6.84
CA ASN A 214 -32.94 8.07 8.08
C ASN A 214 -31.84 7.55 8.99
N LEU A 215 -31.92 7.97 10.26
CA LEU A 215 -31.07 7.52 11.35
C LEU A 215 -31.97 6.92 12.43
N THR A 216 -31.71 5.69 12.81
CA THR A 216 -32.53 4.94 13.78
C THR A 216 -31.64 4.37 14.87
N THR A 217 -32.04 4.53 16.13
CA THR A 217 -31.30 4.03 17.29
C THR A 217 -32.29 3.33 18.23
N HIS A 218 -31.82 2.26 18.89
CA HIS A 218 -32.62 1.52 19.86
C HIS A 218 -32.32 1.95 21.30
N GLU A 219 -31.15 2.54 21.55
CA GLU A 219 -30.74 3.02 22.86
C GLU A 219 -30.03 4.39 22.79
N GLY A 220 -30.56 5.38 23.51
CA GLY A 220 -29.98 6.73 23.57
C GLY A 220 -30.59 7.72 22.58
N GLY A 221 -30.02 8.92 22.53
CA GLY A 221 -30.49 10.02 21.69
C GLY A 221 -29.49 10.38 20.59
N ILE A 222 -30.00 10.71 19.40
CA ILE A 222 -29.22 11.24 18.29
C ILE A 222 -29.16 12.77 18.42
N ASN A 223 -27.96 13.33 18.43
CA ASN A 223 -27.76 14.78 18.46
C ASN A 223 -27.23 15.26 17.11
N VAL A 224 -27.86 16.29 16.56
CA VAL A 224 -27.45 16.90 15.28
C VAL A 224 -27.10 18.36 15.53
N TYR A 225 -25.91 18.75 15.11
CA TYR A 225 -25.38 20.11 15.24
C TYR A 225 -25.14 20.69 13.86
N TYR A 226 -25.62 21.90 13.63
CA TYR A 226 -25.27 22.67 12.44
C TYR A 226 -23.90 23.31 12.65
N VAL A 227 -22.97 23.08 11.71
CA VAL A 227 -21.60 23.60 11.82
C VAL A 227 -21.52 24.91 11.05
N SER A 228 -21.56 26.02 11.78
CA SER A 228 -21.37 27.37 11.27
C SER A 228 -20.36 28.14 12.11
N ASP A 229 -19.75 29.16 11.52
CA ASP A 229 -18.95 30.11 12.28
C ASP A 229 -19.90 30.89 13.21
N GLU A 230 -19.75 30.75 14.52
CA GLU A 230 -20.55 31.47 15.52
C GLU A 230 -20.25 32.98 15.56
N ASN A 231 -19.34 33.48 14.70
CA ASN A 231 -18.95 34.90 14.62
C ASN A 231 -19.65 35.70 13.51
N ASN A 232 -20.84 35.29 13.07
CA ASN A 232 -21.62 36.02 12.07
C ASN A 232 -22.99 36.48 12.62
#